data_AF-A0A0C3CWM1-F1
#
_entry.id   AF-A0A0C3CWM1-F1
#
_cell.length_a   1.000
_cell.length_b   1.000
_cell.length_c   1.000
_cell.angle_alpha   90.00
_cell.angle_beta   90.00
_cell.angle_gamma   90.00
#
_symmetry.space_group_name_H-M   'P 1'
#
loop_
_entity.id
_entity.type
_entity.pdbx_description
1 polymer ?
#
loop_
_entity_poly.entity_id
_entity_poly.type
_entity_poly.pdbx_seq_one_letter_code
_entity_poly.pdbx_strand_id
1 'polypeptide(L)'
;MASSKARYEAFLINNVSTISTLESSLRSITWFLPGRFKDAELASEALTTLLNIMSMYHDTLLARIVKSNASYRPLIPSSLHTRFTRAWTDKDVLYKWAARALEIIRFTELVVEMALRRKVSEKFRWRSIILLEVIKASLRLLLLKVTRRPLISPPIPERDFDPTTFPPSSNASSPTLAPSSPQHSPPLTPDHLRNNVVPLSPHPLLTSAQSDTSAEDYLLPKALTTSSVKPSPSLLRSLSGPRDWIAESIYILRPLVYASLVVADKKSQDHPSRAVIVALFMEFVSRNLRRTPPPSAALERTEYARRDKDMVWYLLRGSIWESYTKPKLESFVTRTSQAPLLGLFGALVKDWIPLIDTYYYYTAP
;
A
#
# COMPACT_ATOMS: atom_id res chain seq x y z
N MET A 1 35.34 18.21 10.26
CA MET A 1 34.78 17.90 8.92
C MET A 1 33.56 17.01 9.10
N ALA A 2 32.37 17.44 8.67
CA ALA A 2 31.18 16.59 8.75
C ALA A 2 31.40 15.29 7.94
N SER A 3 31.02 14.14 8.50
CA SER A 3 31.13 12.84 7.84
C SER A 3 30.31 12.83 6.54
N SER A 4 30.71 12.02 5.56
CA SER A 4 30.00 11.86 4.28
C SER A 4 28.51 11.56 4.49
N LYS A 5 28.20 10.77 5.52
CA LYS A 5 26.84 10.49 5.96
C LYS A 5 26.08 11.75 6.39
N ALA A 6 26.65 12.57 7.28
CA ALA A 6 25.99 13.79 7.74
C ALA A 6 25.73 14.79 6.59
N ARG A 7 26.63 14.86 5.60
CA ARG A 7 26.40 15.67 4.37
C ARG A 7 25.23 15.15 3.56
N TYR A 8 25.11 13.84 3.40
CA TYR A 8 23.97 13.22 2.72
C TYR A 8 22.66 13.45 3.47
N GLU A 9 22.66 13.33 4.80
CA GLU A 9 21.49 13.59 5.64
C GLU A 9 21.01 15.05 5.49
N ALA A 10 21.94 16.02 5.54
CA ALA A 10 21.63 17.43 5.34
C ALA A 10 21.12 17.72 3.92
N PHE A 11 21.75 17.14 2.89
CA PHE A 11 21.29 17.26 1.51
C PHE A 11 19.86 16.73 1.34
N LEU A 12 19.56 15.57 1.92
CA LEU A 12 18.26 14.93 1.82
C LEU A 12 17.18 15.78 2.49
N ILE A 13 17.42 16.31 3.69
CA ILE A 13 16.46 17.18 4.40
C ILE A 13 16.16 18.44 3.59
N ASN A 14 17.17 19.06 2.99
CA ASN A 14 17.00 20.29 2.21
C ASN A 14 16.28 20.06 0.87
N ASN A 15 16.27 18.81 0.37
CA ASN A 15 15.77 18.45 -0.96
C ASN A 15 14.67 17.37 -0.90
N VAL A 16 13.94 17.24 0.20
CA VAL A 16 12.90 16.18 0.33
C VAL A 16 11.84 16.29 -0.76
N SER A 17 11.37 17.51 -1.06
CA SER A 17 10.35 17.75 -2.09
C SER A 17 10.83 17.35 -3.48
N THR A 18 12.03 17.78 -3.86
CA THR A 18 12.63 17.46 -5.17
C THR A 18 12.92 15.97 -5.30
N ILE A 19 13.44 15.32 -4.27
CA ILE A 19 13.68 13.87 -4.27
C ILE A 19 12.35 13.10 -4.40
N SER A 20 11.31 13.51 -3.68
CA SER A 20 10.00 12.85 -3.76
C SER A 20 9.36 13.00 -5.14
N THR A 21 9.51 14.16 -5.79
CA THR A 21 9.05 14.39 -7.16
C THR A 21 9.84 13.52 -8.15
N LEU A 22 11.17 13.47 -8.02
CA LEU A 22 12.02 12.64 -8.87
C LEU A 22 11.68 11.15 -8.73
N GLU A 23 11.49 10.66 -7.51
CA GLU A 23 11.05 9.28 -7.24
C GLU A 23 9.72 8.98 -7.94
N SER A 24 8.75 9.89 -7.82
CA SER A 24 7.43 9.74 -8.44
C SER A 24 7.51 9.74 -9.96
N SER A 25 8.29 10.66 -10.55
CA SER A 25 8.51 10.73 -12.00
C SER A 25 9.20 9.47 -12.52
N LEU A 26 10.25 8.98 -11.84
CA LEU A 26 10.94 7.75 -12.22
C LEU A 26 10.02 6.53 -12.14
N ARG A 27 9.18 6.44 -11.09
CA ARG A 27 8.18 5.36 -10.96
C ARG A 27 7.17 5.39 -12.12
N SER A 28 6.69 6.57 -12.51
CA SER A 28 5.80 6.73 -13.65
C SER A 28 6.45 6.33 -14.97
N ILE A 29 7.70 6.74 -15.21
CA ILE A 29 8.45 6.38 -16.42
C ILE A 29 8.62 4.85 -16.51
N THR A 30 8.84 4.20 -15.37
CA THR A 30 9.10 2.76 -15.33
C THR A 30 7.89 1.95 -15.78
N TRP A 31 6.67 2.47 -15.65
CA TRP A 31 5.44 1.84 -16.15
C TRP A 31 5.33 1.81 -17.68
N PHE A 32 6.06 2.67 -18.39
CA PHE A 32 6.03 2.76 -19.86
C PHE A 32 7.12 1.95 -20.56
N LEU A 33 8.06 1.37 -19.82
CA LEU A 33 9.17 0.59 -20.37
C LEU A 33 8.83 -0.88 -20.73
N PRO A 34 7.94 -1.60 -20.01
CA PRO A 34 7.62 -2.99 -20.33
C PRO A 34 7.12 -3.12 -21.78
N GLY A 35 7.60 -4.13 -22.51
CA GLY A 35 7.16 -4.44 -23.87
C GLY A 35 7.95 -3.81 -25.02
N ARG A 36 8.70 -2.70 -24.81
CA ARG A 36 9.45 -2.05 -25.92
C ARG A 36 10.81 -2.66 -26.25
N PHE A 37 11.47 -3.32 -25.29
CA PHE A 37 12.73 -4.03 -25.52
C PHE A 37 12.76 -5.37 -24.78
N LYS A 38 13.37 -6.41 -25.38
CA LYS A 38 13.44 -7.78 -24.82
C LYS A 38 14.08 -7.86 -23.42
N ASP A 39 15.00 -6.95 -23.11
CA ASP A 39 15.65 -6.85 -21.80
C ASP A 39 15.16 -5.67 -20.94
N ALA A 40 14.32 -4.79 -21.50
CA ALA A 40 13.81 -3.65 -20.76
C ALA A 40 12.91 -4.07 -19.60
N GLU A 41 12.20 -5.20 -19.71
CA GLU A 41 11.34 -5.70 -18.63
C GLU A 41 12.12 -5.97 -17.33
N LEU A 42 13.26 -6.69 -17.43
CA LEU A 42 14.11 -6.93 -16.26
C LEU A 42 14.74 -5.63 -15.74
N ALA A 43 15.16 -4.75 -16.65
CA ALA A 43 15.79 -3.47 -16.27
C ALA A 43 14.79 -2.50 -15.61
N SER A 44 13.55 -2.43 -16.11
CA SER A 44 12.49 -1.60 -15.54
C SER A 44 12.06 -2.12 -14.19
N GLU A 45 11.90 -3.43 -14.03
CA GLU A 45 11.61 -4.00 -12.72
C GLU A 45 12.76 -3.78 -11.76
N ALA A 46 14.02 -4.03 -12.16
CA ALA A 46 15.19 -3.75 -11.34
C ALA A 46 15.25 -2.27 -10.90
N LEU A 47 14.96 -1.33 -11.79
CA LEU A 47 14.88 0.09 -11.47
C LEU A 47 13.78 0.37 -10.43
N THR A 48 12.58 -0.22 -10.59
CA THR A 48 11.49 -0.10 -9.62
C THR A 48 11.89 -0.65 -8.25
N THR A 49 12.56 -1.81 -8.20
CA THR A 49 13.03 -2.38 -6.93
C THR A 49 14.06 -1.50 -6.26
N LEU A 50 15.01 -0.94 -7.03
CA LEU A 50 16.02 -0.02 -6.51
C LEU A 50 15.37 1.25 -5.96
N LEU A 51 14.39 1.82 -6.67
CA LEU A 51 13.64 2.99 -6.22
C LEU A 51 12.91 2.70 -4.91
N ASN A 52 12.17 1.59 -4.82
CA ASN A 52 11.44 1.23 -3.60
C ASN A 52 12.36 0.99 -2.40
N ILE A 53 13.51 0.35 -2.59
CA ILE A 53 14.52 0.17 -1.53
C ILE A 53 15.11 1.52 -1.11
N MET A 54 15.39 2.40 -2.08
CA MET A 54 15.91 3.75 -1.81
C MET A 54 14.88 4.59 -1.03
N SER A 55 13.61 4.57 -1.43
CA SER A 55 12.51 5.22 -0.71
C SER A 55 12.39 4.72 0.71
N MET A 56 12.41 3.40 0.91
CA MET A 56 12.40 2.83 2.26
C MET A 56 13.60 3.29 3.09
N TYR A 57 14.79 3.42 2.49
CA TYR A 57 15.95 3.97 3.18
C TYR A 57 15.74 5.44 3.57
N HIS A 58 15.27 6.29 2.65
CA HIS A 58 14.95 7.70 2.90
C HIS A 58 13.91 7.85 4.01
N ASP A 59 12.85 7.05 3.99
CA ASP A 59 11.79 7.07 5.00
C ASP A 59 12.34 6.74 6.40
N THR A 60 13.24 5.77 6.49
CA THR A 60 13.86 5.41 7.78
C THR A 60 14.81 6.49 8.30
N LEU A 61 15.48 7.21 7.39
CA LEU A 61 16.35 8.31 7.73
C LEU A 61 15.53 9.51 8.21
N LEU A 62 14.50 9.90 7.47
CA LEU A 62 13.57 10.96 7.83
C LEU A 62 12.89 10.67 9.16
N ALA A 63 12.43 9.44 9.39
CA ALA A 63 11.83 9.04 10.66
C ALA A 63 12.79 9.19 11.85
N ARG A 64 14.10 8.96 11.65
CA ARG A 64 15.13 9.15 12.68
C ARG A 64 15.36 10.63 12.98
N ILE A 65 15.47 11.46 11.94
CA ILE A 65 15.71 12.91 12.05
C ILE A 65 14.53 13.60 12.72
N VAL A 66 13.31 13.26 12.33
CA VAL A 66 12.09 13.78 12.96
C VAL A 66 12.04 13.43 14.45
N LYS A 67 12.44 12.21 14.83
CA LYS A 67 12.49 11.80 16.24
C LYS A 67 13.56 12.55 17.05
N SER A 68 14.68 12.94 16.44
CA SER A 68 15.71 13.74 17.12
C SER A 68 15.34 15.22 17.24
N ASN A 69 14.49 15.72 16.34
CA ASN A 69 14.09 17.12 16.32
C ASN A 69 12.81 17.34 17.16
N ALA A 70 12.96 17.68 18.43
CA ALA A 70 11.85 17.95 19.35
C ALA A 70 10.91 19.09 18.90
N SER A 71 11.38 19.98 18.03
CA SER A 71 10.58 21.10 17.47
C SER A 71 9.64 20.68 16.34
N TYR A 72 9.78 19.48 15.76
CA TYR A 72 8.88 19.03 14.70
C TYR A 72 7.58 18.47 15.29
N ARG A 73 6.50 19.24 15.15
CA ARG A 73 5.14 18.78 15.44
C ARG A 73 4.38 18.66 14.11
N PRO A 74 3.98 17.46 13.68
CA PRO A 74 3.25 17.32 12.44
C PRO A 74 1.89 18.02 12.56
N LEU A 75 1.57 18.87 11.58
CA LEU A 75 0.28 19.59 11.48
C LEU A 75 -0.89 18.61 11.34
N ILE A 76 -0.65 17.46 10.73
CA ILE A 76 -1.64 16.39 10.51
C ILE A 76 -1.23 15.20 11.38
N PRO A 77 -2.15 14.62 12.17
CA PRO A 77 -1.84 13.42 12.95
C PRO A 77 -1.47 12.26 12.00
N SER A 78 -0.41 11.53 12.33
CA SER A 78 -0.01 10.34 11.57
C SER A 78 -1.15 9.33 11.46
N SER A 79 -1.22 8.58 10.36
CA SER A 79 -2.26 7.57 10.17
C SER A 79 -2.26 6.53 11.31
N LEU A 80 -3.42 5.92 11.58
CA LEU A 80 -3.56 4.88 12.61
C LEU A 80 -2.61 3.69 12.33
N HIS A 81 -2.40 3.39 11.05
CA HIS A 81 -1.48 2.38 10.54
C HIS A 81 -0.02 2.71 10.94
N THR A 82 0.48 3.87 10.50
CA THR A 82 1.84 4.33 10.79
C THR A 82 2.11 4.42 12.29
N ARG A 83 1.12 4.84 13.07
CA ARG A 83 1.26 4.92 14.53
C ARG A 83 1.39 3.53 15.18
N PHE A 84 0.62 2.55 14.72
CA PHE A 84 0.71 1.18 15.21
C PHE A 84 2.07 0.55 14.85
N THR A 85 2.45 0.60 13.57
CA THR A 85 3.69 -0.03 13.09
C THR A 85 4.93 0.65 13.64
N ARG A 86 4.92 1.98 13.82
CA ARG A 86 6.02 2.73 14.45
C ARG A 86 6.20 2.33 15.91
N ALA A 87 5.11 2.19 16.66
CA ALA A 87 5.18 1.78 18.06
C ALA A 87 5.82 0.39 18.24
N TRP A 88 5.50 -0.56 17.36
CA TRP A 88 6.13 -1.89 17.39
C TRP A 88 7.57 -1.89 16.88
N THR A 89 7.86 -1.08 15.88
CA THR A 89 9.24 -0.90 15.35
C THR A 89 10.17 -0.31 16.41
N ASP A 90 9.67 0.61 17.25
CA ASP A 90 10.44 1.21 18.33
C ASP A 90 10.55 0.29 19.57
N LYS A 91 9.55 -0.56 19.80
CA LYS A 91 9.52 -1.47 20.95
C LYS A 91 10.42 -2.69 20.77
N ASP A 92 10.33 -3.37 19.62
CA ASP A 92 10.95 -4.67 19.40
C ASP A 92 11.90 -4.67 18.19
N VAL A 93 13.19 -4.92 18.44
CA VAL A 93 14.23 -4.97 17.40
C VAL A 93 13.98 -6.12 16.42
N LEU A 94 13.47 -7.25 16.90
CA LEU A 94 13.10 -8.39 16.06
C LEU A 94 11.95 -8.04 15.10
N TYR A 95 10.91 -7.34 15.58
CA TYR A 95 9.82 -6.86 14.73
C TYR A 95 10.36 -5.93 13.64
N LYS A 96 11.20 -4.96 14.02
CA LYS A 96 11.81 -4.00 13.10
C LYS A 96 12.56 -4.69 11.96
N TRP A 97 13.41 -5.67 12.25
CA TRP A 97 14.18 -6.37 11.22
C TRP A 97 13.33 -7.34 10.41
N ALA A 98 12.39 -8.06 11.03
CA ALA A 98 11.49 -8.96 10.32
C ALA A 98 10.56 -8.21 9.36
N ALA A 99 9.99 -7.07 9.78
CA ALA A 99 9.17 -6.22 8.94
C ALA A 99 9.96 -5.66 7.74
N ARG A 100 11.19 -5.20 7.98
CA ARG A 100 12.11 -4.73 6.93
C ARG A 100 12.47 -5.84 5.94
N ALA A 101 12.83 -7.01 6.43
CA ALA A 101 13.14 -8.15 5.57
C ALA A 101 11.93 -8.54 4.70
N LEU A 102 10.72 -8.58 5.28
CA LEU A 102 9.52 -8.92 4.53
C LEU A 102 9.22 -7.92 3.40
N GLU A 103 9.40 -6.62 3.67
CA GLU A 103 9.18 -5.59 2.65
C GLU A 103 10.26 -5.61 1.55
N ILE A 104 11.53 -5.82 1.92
CA ILE A 104 12.61 -6.00 0.94
C ILE A 104 12.33 -7.21 0.05
N ILE A 105 11.87 -8.31 0.62
CA ILE A 105 11.47 -9.49 -0.16
C ILE A 105 10.32 -9.12 -1.10
N ARG A 106 9.29 -8.41 -0.62
CA ARG A 106 8.17 -7.96 -1.47
C ARG A 106 8.64 -7.14 -2.67
N PHE A 107 9.59 -6.22 -2.46
CA PHE A 107 10.13 -5.42 -3.56
C PHE A 107 10.98 -6.25 -4.52
N THR A 108 11.77 -7.19 -4.03
CA THR A 108 12.75 -7.92 -4.85
C THR A 108 12.18 -9.18 -5.51
N GLU A 109 11.02 -9.66 -5.08
CA GLU A 109 10.43 -10.95 -5.48
C GLU A 109 10.32 -11.13 -7.00
N LEU A 110 9.74 -10.15 -7.69
CA LEU A 110 9.55 -10.21 -9.14
C LEU A 110 10.88 -10.26 -9.89
N VAL A 111 11.86 -9.42 -9.51
CA VAL A 111 13.19 -9.41 -10.14
C VAL A 111 13.95 -10.71 -9.89
N VAL A 112 13.83 -11.27 -8.68
CA VAL A 112 14.40 -12.57 -8.35
C VAL A 112 13.78 -13.66 -9.22
N GLU A 113 12.46 -13.65 -9.41
CA GLU A 113 11.78 -14.61 -10.27
C GLU A 113 12.21 -14.48 -11.74
N MET A 114 12.29 -13.26 -12.26
CA MET A 114 12.78 -12.98 -13.60
C MET A 114 14.22 -13.46 -13.80
N ALA A 115 15.09 -13.24 -12.81
CA ALA A 115 16.48 -13.70 -12.83
C ALA A 115 16.58 -15.23 -12.80
N LEU A 116 15.78 -15.89 -11.94
CA LEU A 116 15.73 -17.35 -11.83
C LEU A 116 15.26 -18.00 -13.13
N ARG A 117 14.26 -17.42 -13.80
CA ARG A 117 13.76 -17.92 -15.08
C ARG A 117 14.82 -17.89 -16.18
N ARG A 118 15.69 -16.87 -16.20
CA ARG A 118 16.73 -16.72 -17.22
C ARG A 118 17.94 -17.63 -16.97
N LYS A 119 18.33 -17.82 -15.71
CA LYS A 119 19.61 -18.48 -15.37
C LYS A 119 19.47 -19.95 -14.98
N VAL A 120 18.27 -20.41 -14.63
CA VAL A 120 18.11 -21.68 -13.91
C VAL A 120 17.01 -22.57 -14.50
N SER A 121 17.20 -23.90 -14.38
CA SER A 121 16.21 -24.92 -14.76
C SER A 121 14.88 -24.73 -14.01
N GLU A 122 13.78 -25.10 -14.66
CA GLU A 122 12.42 -24.98 -14.11
C GLU A 122 12.27 -25.66 -12.74
N LYS A 123 12.89 -26.82 -12.52
CA LYS A 123 12.83 -27.53 -11.23
C LYS A 123 13.40 -26.69 -10.08
N PHE A 124 14.54 -26.04 -10.31
CA PHE A 124 15.18 -25.22 -9.29
C PHE A 124 14.50 -23.85 -9.17
N ARG A 125 13.93 -23.29 -10.25
CA ARG A 125 13.05 -22.11 -10.19
C ARG A 125 11.92 -22.32 -9.16
N TRP A 126 11.17 -23.42 -9.28
CA TRP A 126 10.07 -23.72 -8.36
C TRP A 126 10.53 -24.01 -6.92
N ARG A 127 11.68 -24.69 -6.74
CA ARG A 127 12.27 -24.87 -5.41
C ARG A 127 12.61 -23.53 -4.75
N SER A 128 13.17 -22.59 -5.51
CA SER A 128 13.47 -21.23 -5.02
C SER A 128 12.22 -20.43 -4.70
N ILE A 129 11.15 -20.53 -5.51
CA ILE A 129 9.86 -19.89 -5.23
C ILE A 129 9.27 -20.43 -3.92
N ILE A 130 9.23 -21.75 -3.74
CA ILE A 130 8.75 -22.37 -2.49
C ILE A 130 9.62 -21.92 -1.30
N LEU A 131 10.95 -21.91 -1.45
CA LEU A 131 11.85 -21.44 -0.39
C LEU A 131 11.55 -19.97 -0.02
N LEU A 132 11.31 -19.10 -1.01
CA LEU A 132 10.95 -17.71 -0.79
C LEU A 132 9.61 -17.60 -0.05
N GLU A 133 8.61 -18.40 -0.41
CA GLU A 133 7.33 -18.45 0.32
C GLU A 133 7.49 -18.98 1.76
N VAL A 134 8.35 -19.97 2.00
CA VAL A 134 8.68 -20.45 3.35
C VAL A 134 9.32 -19.33 4.18
N ILE A 135 10.26 -18.58 3.59
CA ILE A 135 10.90 -17.44 4.26
C ILE A 135 9.85 -16.37 4.58
N LYS A 136 8.99 -15.98 3.63
CA LYS A 136 7.90 -15.02 3.88
C LYS A 136 6.94 -15.50 4.97
N ALA A 137 6.52 -16.77 4.92
CA ALA A 137 5.62 -17.35 5.92
C ALA A 137 6.27 -17.38 7.31
N SER A 138 7.55 -17.78 7.43
CA SER A 138 8.27 -17.79 8.70
C SER A 138 8.43 -16.38 9.29
N LEU A 139 8.74 -15.37 8.47
CA LEU A 139 8.82 -13.97 8.89
C LEU A 139 7.46 -13.46 9.39
N ARG A 140 6.37 -13.76 8.66
CA ARG A 140 5.00 -13.40 9.06
C ARG A 140 4.59 -14.09 10.36
N LEU A 141 4.92 -15.38 10.55
CA LEU A 141 4.67 -16.10 11.80
C LEU A 141 5.49 -15.55 12.96
N LEU A 142 6.73 -15.12 12.72
CA LEU A 142 7.55 -14.42 13.72
C LEU A 142 6.90 -13.10 14.13
N LEU A 143 6.45 -12.29 13.16
CA LEU A 143 5.73 -11.04 13.43
C LEU A 143 4.44 -11.30 14.23
N LEU A 144 3.70 -12.36 13.90
CA LEU A 144 2.49 -12.78 14.62
C LEU A 144 2.82 -13.17 16.06
N LYS A 145 3.90 -13.92 16.28
CA LYS A 145 4.34 -14.38 17.61
C LYS A 145 4.78 -13.21 18.51
N VAL A 146 5.49 -12.23 17.95
CA VAL A 146 5.96 -11.04 18.67
C VAL A 146 4.80 -10.12 19.02
N THR A 147 3.94 -9.81 18.05
CA THR A 147 2.84 -8.85 18.26
C THR A 147 1.66 -9.44 19.03
N ARG A 148 1.36 -10.73 18.84
CA ARG A 148 0.10 -11.39 19.28
C ARG A 148 -1.14 -10.61 18.83
N ARG A 149 -1.05 -9.95 17.68
CA ARG A 149 -2.11 -9.17 17.01
C ARG A 149 -2.24 -9.64 15.56
N PRO A 150 -3.39 -9.44 14.89
CA PRO A 150 -3.50 -9.72 13.46
C PRO A 150 -2.43 -8.94 12.69
N LEU A 151 -1.84 -9.58 11.68
CA LEU A 151 -0.80 -8.95 10.87
C LEU A 151 -1.38 -7.80 10.04
N ILE A 152 -0.71 -6.67 10.05
CA ILE A 152 -1.06 -5.54 9.21
C ILE A 152 -0.16 -5.54 7.97
N SER A 153 -0.75 -5.27 6.80
CA SER A 153 -0.03 -5.12 5.55
C SER A 153 -0.09 -3.66 5.10
N PRO A 154 1.03 -3.00 4.80
CA PRO A 154 2.43 -3.42 5.01
C PRO A 154 2.85 -3.38 6.49
N PRO A 155 3.85 -4.17 6.92
CA PRO A 155 4.28 -4.21 8.34
C PRO A 155 5.15 -3.01 8.75
N ILE A 156 5.50 -2.13 7.79
CA ILE A 156 6.39 -0.97 7.96
C ILE A 156 5.54 0.31 8.06
N PRO A 157 5.99 1.33 8.83
CA PRO A 157 5.37 2.64 8.82
C PRO A 157 5.37 3.26 7.42
N GLU A 158 4.20 3.73 6.97
CA GLU A 158 4.06 4.40 5.68
C GLU A 158 4.51 5.86 5.80
N ARG A 159 4.99 6.42 4.67
CA ARG A 159 5.38 7.83 4.58
C ARG A 159 4.14 8.71 4.53
N ASP A 160 3.72 9.20 5.70
CA ASP A 160 2.66 10.20 5.86
C ASP A 160 3.20 11.66 5.77
N PHE A 161 4.42 11.86 5.27
CA PHE A 161 5.07 13.18 5.26
C PHE A 161 4.60 14.02 4.07
N ASP A 162 4.01 15.18 4.36
CA ASP A 162 3.87 16.23 3.37
C ASP A 162 5.22 16.98 3.28
N PRO A 163 5.92 16.94 2.13
CA PRO A 163 7.23 17.58 1.96
C PRO A 163 7.20 19.10 2.16
N THR A 164 6.02 19.72 2.14
CA THR A 164 5.84 21.17 2.42
C THR A 164 5.92 21.53 3.90
N THR A 165 5.91 20.53 4.80
CA THR A 165 5.87 20.75 6.27
C THR A 165 7.24 20.75 6.93
N PHE A 166 8.33 20.52 6.18
CA PHE A 166 9.67 20.69 6.73
C PHE A 166 9.93 22.19 6.92
N PRO A 167 10.39 22.62 8.11
CA PRO A 167 10.81 24.00 8.27
C PRO A 167 11.95 24.26 7.28
N PRO A 168 11.89 25.33 6.47
CA PRO A 168 13.03 25.69 5.64
C PRO A 168 14.25 25.85 6.56
N SER A 169 15.40 25.36 6.10
CA SER A 169 16.68 25.55 6.80
C SER A 169 16.81 27.00 7.21
N SER A 170 16.86 27.22 8.52
CA SER A 170 16.81 28.50 9.21
C SER A 170 17.90 29.47 8.72
N ASN A 171 17.55 30.27 7.73
CA ASN A 171 18.03 31.65 7.52
C ASN A 171 16.86 32.64 7.37
N ALA A 172 15.62 32.17 7.48
CA ALA A 172 14.46 33.02 7.60
C ALA A 172 14.03 33.03 9.07
N SER A 173 14.10 34.19 9.68
CA SER A 173 13.44 34.54 10.94
C SER A 173 12.04 33.93 10.98
N SER A 174 11.67 33.35 12.13
CA SER A 174 10.32 32.89 12.43
C SER A 174 9.27 33.84 11.85
N PRO A 175 8.22 33.37 11.15
CA PRO A 175 6.99 34.12 11.08
C PRO A 175 6.30 33.91 12.43
N THR A 176 6.87 34.50 13.48
CA THR A 176 6.10 34.86 14.66
C THR A 176 5.09 35.87 14.16
N LEU A 177 3.81 35.54 14.26
CA LEU A 177 2.66 36.30 13.78
C LEU A 177 2.48 36.19 12.26
N ALA A 178 1.57 35.33 11.82
CA ALA A 178 0.79 35.70 10.65
C ALA A 178 0.18 37.08 10.95
N PRO A 179 0.45 38.14 10.17
CA PRO A 179 -0.45 39.26 10.16
C PRO A 179 -1.78 38.65 9.75
N SER A 180 -2.80 38.80 10.60
CA SER A 180 -4.19 38.62 10.22
C SER A 180 -4.35 39.07 8.79
N SER A 181 -4.63 38.12 7.89
CA SER A 181 -5.15 38.43 6.57
C SER A 181 -6.26 39.48 6.80
N PRO A 182 -6.18 40.67 6.18
CA PRO A 182 -7.30 41.60 6.30
C PRO A 182 -8.51 40.84 5.78
N GLN A 183 -9.51 40.66 6.65
CA GLN A 183 -10.81 40.16 6.22
C GLN A 183 -11.24 41.10 5.10
N HIS A 184 -11.22 40.61 3.86
CA HIS A 184 -11.94 41.25 2.77
C HIS A 184 -13.42 41.04 3.08
N SER A 185 -13.93 41.79 4.05
CA SER A 185 -15.36 42.07 4.12
C SER A 185 -15.70 42.77 2.80
N PRO A 186 -16.70 42.30 2.04
CA PRO A 186 -17.18 43.07 0.90
C PRO A 186 -17.53 44.49 1.38
N PRO A 187 -17.31 45.53 0.56
CA PRO A 187 -17.58 46.90 0.98
C PRO A 187 -19.03 47.02 1.48
N LEU A 188 -19.20 47.70 2.61
CA LEU A 188 -20.51 47.96 3.20
C LEU A 188 -21.39 48.61 2.12
N THR A 189 -22.53 48.01 1.82
CA THR A 189 -23.50 48.56 0.88
C THR A 189 -23.89 49.96 1.36
N PRO A 190 -23.78 51.00 0.51
CA PRO A 190 -24.16 52.37 0.85
C PRO A 190 -25.58 52.45 1.39
N ASP A 191 -25.83 53.30 2.39
CA ASP A 191 -27.11 53.35 3.12
C ASP A 191 -28.34 53.58 2.22
N HIS A 192 -28.19 54.20 1.05
CA HIS A 192 -29.27 54.41 0.08
C HIS A 192 -29.66 53.15 -0.73
N LEU A 193 -28.87 52.07 -0.64
CA LEU A 193 -29.17 50.76 -1.23
C LEU A 193 -29.69 49.75 -0.19
N ARG A 194 -29.92 50.17 1.06
CA ARG A 194 -30.55 49.35 2.12
C ARG A 194 -32.06 49.19 1.91
N ASN A 195 -32.48 48.79 0.72
CA ASN A 195 -33.88 48.48 0.46
C ASN A 195 -34.16 47.03 0.88
N ASN A 196 -34.90 46.87 1.97
CA ASN A 196 -35.56 45.66 2.47
C ASN A 196 -34.89 44.32 2.10
N VAL A 197 -33.89 43.92 2.88
CA VAL A 197 -33.42 42.53 2.90
C VAL A 197 -34.47 41.68 3.63
N VAL A 198 -35.57 41.36 2.95
CA VAL A 198 -36.22 40.07 3.23
C VAL A 198 -35.30 39.06 2.56
N PRO A 199 -34.64 38.15 3.31
CA PRO A 199 -33.83 37.11 2.68
C PRO A 199 -34.75 36.31 1.77
N LEU A 200 -34.59 36.49 0.46
CA LEU A 200 -35.25 35.67 -0.54
C LEU A 200 -34.76 34.24 -0.31
N SER A 201 -35.67 33.35 0.08
CA SER A 201 -35.40 31.93 0.16
C SER A 201 -34.82 31.49 -1.20
N PRO A 202 -33.60 30.93 -1.25
CA PRO A 202 -32.98 30.58 -2.52
C PRO A 202 -33.87 29.59 -3.25
N HIS A 203 -34.14 29.85 -4.53
CA HIS A 203 -34.94 28.96 -5.36
C HIS A 203 -34.29 27.56 -5.37
N PRO A 204 -35.05 26.46 -5.24
CA PRO A 204 -34.52 25.09 -5.15
C PRO A 204 -33.73 24.62 -6.37
N LEU A 205 -33.71 25.38 -7.47
CA LEU A 205 -32.88 25.15 -8.65
C LEU A 205 -31.48 25.80 -8.57
N LEU A 206 -31.30 26.80 -7.70
CA LEU A 206 -30.04 27.52 -7.47
C LEU A 206 -29.36 27.12 -6.17
N THR A 207 -30.10 26.49 -5.26
CA THR A 207 -29.52 25.70 -4.17
C THR A 207 -28.95 24.43 -4.78
N SER A 208 -27.75 24.53 -5.36
CA SER A 208 -26.88 23.35 -5.35
C SER A 208 -26.89 22.87 -3.91
N ALA A 209 -27.29 21.62 -3.68
CA ALA A 209 -27.09 20.96 -2.42
C ALA A 209 -25.57 20.94 -2.18
N GLN A 210 -25.02 22.06 -1.68
CA GLN A 210 -23.79 22.07 -0.93
C GLN A 210 -24.15 21.29 0.31
N SER A 211 -24.03 19.99 0.18
CA SER A 211 -24.19 19.08 1.27
C SER A 211 -23.16 19.50 2.32
N ASP A 212 -23.65 19.91 3.49
CA ASP A 212 -22.84 20.06 4.70
C ASP A 212 -22.03 18.78 4.99
N THR A 213 -22.41 17.66 4.35
CA THR A 213 -21.61 16.44 4.27
C THR A 213 -20.18 16.69 3.80
N SER A 214 -19.89 17.64 2.90
CA SER A 214 -18.51 17.83 2.43
C SER A 214 -17.56 18.35 3.52
N ALA A 215 -18.04 19.27 4.35
CA ALA A 215 -17.29 19.81 5.48
C ALA A 215 -17.25 18.79 6.61
N GLU A 216 -18.39 18.15 6.94
CA GLU A 216 -18.44 17.11 7.96
C GLU A 216 -17.61 15.88 7.57
N ASP A 217 -17.69 15.38 6.35
CA ASP A 217 -16.86 14.28 5.83
C ASP A 217 -15.37 14.62 5.82
N TYR A 218 -15.02 15.90 5.71
CA TYR A 218 -13.63 16.36 5.80
C TYR A 218 -13.15 16.52 7.25
N LEU A 219 -14.05 16.91 8.16
CA LEU A 219 -13.75 17.19 9.57
C LEU A 219 -13.89 15.96 10.47
N LEU A 220 -14.81 15.04 10.19
CA LEU A 220 -15.05 13.82 10.97
C LEU A 220 -13.83 12.88 11.01
N PRO A 221 -13.08 12.65 9.91
CA PRO A 221 -11.82 11.92 9.96
C PRO A 221 -10.73 12.67 10.74
N LYS A 222 -10.83 14.00 10.83
CA LYS A 222 -9.88 14.86 11.54
C LYS A 222 -10.24 15.08 13.01
N ALA A 223 -11.48 14.78 13.39
CA ALA A 223 -11.94 14.83 14.77
C ALA A 223 -11.22 13.77 15.61
N LEU A 224 -10.97 14.08 16.88
CA LEU A 224 -10.32 13.17 17.82
C LEU A 224 -11.23 11.97 18.10
N THR A 225 -11.07 10.92 17.31
CA THR A 225 -11.78 9.66 17.48
C THR A 225 -11.26 8.92 18.72
N THR A 226 -12.06 8.01 19.29
CA THR A 226 -11.63 7.18 20.45
C THR A 226 -10.38 6.35 20.16
N SER A 227 -10.14 6.02 18.88
CA SER A 227 -8.90 5.39 18.43
C SER A 227 -7.70 6.34 18.53
N SER A 228 -7.87 7.66 18.39
CA SER A 228 -6.79 8.65 18.51
C SER A 228 -6.21 8.71 19.93
N VAL A 229 -7.03 8.53 20.97
CA VAL A 229 -6.61 8.58 22.39
C VAL A 229 -6.00 7.26 22.87
N LYS A 230 -6.35 6.15 22.20
CA LYS A 230 -5.92 4.81 22.60
C LYS A 230 -4.40 4.60 22.40
N PRO A 231 -3.67 3.99 23.36
CA PRO A 231 -2.25 3.68 23.21
C PRO A 231 -1.98 2.88 21.92
N SER A 232 -0.96 3.29 21.18
CA SER A 232 -0.59 2.74 19.87
C SER A 232 -0.52 1.21 19.78
N PRO A 233 0.09 0.46 20.73
CA PRO A 233 0.15 -1.00 20.66
C PRO A 233 -1.20 -1.69 20.93
N SER A 234 -2.17 -0.97 21.49
CA SER A 234 -3.52 -1.47 21.80
C SER A 234 -4.55 -1.14 20.72
N LEU A 235 -4.13 -0.56 19.59
CA LEU A 235 -5.03 -0.20 18.49
C LEU A 235 -5.70 -1.41 17.85
N LEU A 236 -5.03 -2.56 17.84
CA LEU A 236 -5.62 -3.83 17.44
C LEU A 236 -6.06 -4.65 18.65
N ARG A 237 -7.04 -5.53 18.47
CA ARG A 237 -7.43 -6.54 19.47
C ARG A 237 -6.34 -7.61 19.60
N SER A 238 -6.14 -8.11 20.82
CA SER A 238 -5.16 -9.17 21.08
C SER A 238 -5.75 -10.50 20.63
N LEU A 239 -4.92 -11.36 20.05
CA LEU A 239 -5.30 -12.73 19.73
C LEU A 239 -5.40 -13.52 21.05
N SER A 240 -6.60 -13.57 21.62
CA SER A 240 -6.84 -14.22 22.93
C SER A 240 -7.26 -15.67 22.79
N GLY A 241 -8.00 -16.02 21.72
CA GLY A 241 -8.54 -17.36 21.52
C GLY A 241 -7.72 -18.21 20.53
N PRO A 242 -7.72 -19.55 20.66
CA PRO A 242 -7.03 -20.44 19.72
C PRO A 242 -7.59 -20.30 18.29
N ARG A 243 -8.88 -19.99 18.16
CA ARG A 243 -9.54 -19.69 16.89
C ARG A 243 -8.89 -18.52 16.15
N ASP A 244 -8.60 -17.41 16.85
CA ASP A 244 -7.98 -16.23 16.25
C ASP A 244 -6.56 -16.56 15.74
N TRP A 245 -5.81 -17.36 16.51
CA TRP A 245 -4.48 -17.85 16.12
C TRP A 245 -4.53 -18.75 14.89
N ILE A 246 -5.48 -19.69 14.84
CA ILE A 246 -5.67 -20.57 13.69
C ILE A 246 -6.07 -19.75 12.46
N ALA A 247 -6.95 -18.76 12.61
CA ALA A 247 -7.40 -17.91 11.52
C ALA A 247 -6.24 -17.13 10.87
N GLU A 248 -5.39 -16.50 11.69
CA GLU A 248 -4.21 -15.79 11.21
C GLU A 248 -3.15 -16.76 10.64
N SER A 249 -2.98 -17.94 11.25
CA SER A 249 -2.03 -18.96 10.75
C SER A 249 -2.42 -19.47 9.37
N ILE A 250 -3.72 -19.76 9.15
CA ILE A 250 -4.23 -20.19 7.83
C ILE A 250 -3.99 -19.09 6.79
N TYR A 251 -4.26 -17.83 7.13
CA TYR A 251 -4.05 -16.70 6.24
C TYR A 251 -2.57 -16.53 5.85
N ILE A 252 -1.64 -16.72 6.80
CA ILE A 252 -0.20 -16.63 6.56
C ILE A 252 0.33 -17.80 5.73
N LEU A 253 -0.17 -19.02 5.95
CA LEU A 253 0.30 -20.23 5.26
C LEU A 253 -0.26 -20.40 3.86
N ARG A 254 -1.37 -19.73 3.54
CA ARG A 254 -2.05 -19.79 2.24
C ARG A 254 -1.11 -19.66 1.02
N PRO A 255 -0.17 -18.69 0.94
CA PRO A 255 0.73 -18.57 -0.21
C PRO A 255 1.70 -19.73 -0.36
N LEU A 256 2.22 -20.23 0.76
CA LEU A 256 3.07 -21.41 0.79
C LEU A 256 2.32 -22.66 0.30
N VAL A 257 1.11 -22.88 0.81
CA VAL A 257 0.28 -24.02 0.41
C VAL A 257 -0.07 -23.92 -1.07
N TYR A 258 -0.48 -22.74 -1.54
CA TYR A 258 -0.76 -22.51 -2.96
C TYR A 258 0.45 -22.80 -3.85
N ALA A 259 1.64 -22.27 -3.54
CA ALA A 259 2.87 -22.55 -4.28
C ALA A 259 3.19 -24.07 -4.33
N SER A 260 3.05 -24.76 -3.20
CA SER A 260 3.30 -26.19 -3.12
C SER A 260 2.31 -27.02 -3.94
N LEU A 261 1.02 -26.62 -3.95
CA LEU A 261 -0.01 -27.28 -4.73
C LEU A 261 0.17 -27.02 -6.22
N VAL A 262 0.55 -25.81 -6.64
CA VAL A 262 0.87 -25.54 -8.05
C VAL A 262 1.99 -26.46 -8.56
N VAL A 263 3.01 -26.71 -7.73
CA VAL A 263 4.09 -27.65 -8.10
C VAL A 263 3.61 -29.11 -8.12
N ALA A 264 2.71 -29.49 -7.21
CA ALA A 264 2.12 -30.82 -7.18
C ALA A 264 1.19 -31.07 -8.37
N ASP A 265 0.32 -30.10 -8.71
CA ASP A 265 -0.62 -30.15 -9.83
C ASP A 265 0.13 -30.15 -11.17
N LYS A 266 1.28 -29.47 -11.27
CA LYS A 266 2.17 -29.62 -12.44
C LYS A 266 2.71 -31.03 -12.64
N LYS A 267 2.82 -31.82 -11.57
CA LYS A 267 3.31 -33.21 -11.63
C LYS A 267 2.16 -34.20 -11.85
N SER A 268 0.94 -33.87 -11.43
CA SER A 268 -0.26 -34.72 -11.52
C SER A 268 -1.28 -34.03 -12.44
N GLN A 269 -1.39 -34.50 -13.68
CA GLN A 269 -2.22 -33.88 -14.72
C GLN A 269 -3.74 -33.95 -14.43
N ASP A 270 -4.14 -34.66 -13.36
CA ASP A 270 -5.54 -34.99 -13.06
C ASP A 270 -6.38 -33.81 -12.55
N HIS A 271 -5.75 -32.76 -11.99
CA HIS A 271 -6.50 -31.74 -11.24
C HIS A 271 -5.89 -30.32 -11.32
N PRO A 272 -6.07 -29.59 -12.44
CA PRO A 272 -5.47 -28.26 -12.64
C PRO A 272 -6.03 -27.15 -11.74
N SER A 273 -7.18 -27.36 -11.09
CA SER A 273 -7.89 -26.35 -10.29
C SER A 273 -7.69 -26.48 -8.77
N ARG A 274 -7.01 -27.54 -8.29
CA ARG A 274 -6.90 -27.82 -6.85
C ARG A 274 -6.19 -26.71 -6.08
N ALA A 275 -5.06 -26.22 -6.57
CA ALA A 275 -4.33 -25.14 -5.91
C ALA A 275 -5.21 -23.91 -5.64
N VAL A 276 -5.95 -23.44 -6.65
CA VAL A 276 -6.81 -22.25 -6.53
C VAL A 276 -7.99 -22.50 -5.59
N ILE A 277 -8.66 -23.66 -5.70
CA ILE A 277 -9.80 -24.03 -4.85
C ILE A 277 -9.37 -24.13 -3.39
N VAL A 278 -8.25 -24.79 -3.11
CA VAL A 278 -7.73 -24.94 -1.74
C VAL A 278 -7.32 -23.58 -1.16
N ALA A 279 -6.68 -22.72 -1.95
CA ALA A 279 -6.31 -21.37 -1.51
C ALA A 279 -7.53 -20.49 -1.21
N LEU A 280 -8.57 -20.53 -2.06
CA LEU A 280 -9.85 -19.85 -1.78
C LEU A 280 -10.55 -20.44 -0.56
N PHE A 281 -10.55 -21.76 -0.40
CA PHE A 281 -11.14 -22.41 0.76
C PHE A 281 -10.43 -21.97 2.06
N MET A 282 -9.10 -21.91 2.06
CA MET A 282 -8.33 -21.36 3.20
C MET A 282 -8.71 -19.90 3.51
N GLU A 283 -8.95 -19.07 2.49
CA GLU A 283 -9.45 -17.71 2.70
C GLU A 283 -10.84 -17.67 3.33
N PHE A 284 -11.78 -18.45 2.80
CA PHE A 284 -13.12 -18.52 3.37
C PHE A 284 -13.10 -19.04 4.79
N VAL A 285 -12.32 -20.08 5.07
CA VAL A 285 -12.13 -20.60 6.44
C VAL A 285 -11.56 -19.49 7.32
N SER A 286 -10.44 -18.87 6.96
CA SER A 286 -9.84 -17.78 7.74
C SER A 286 -10.82 -16.62 7.97
N ARG A 287 -11.57 -16.21 6.95
CA ARG A 287 -12.61 -15.16 7.03
C ARG A 287 -13.74 -15.55 7.98
N ASN A 288 -14.26 -16.76 7.89
CA ASN A 288 -15.30 -17.26 8.79
C ASN A 288 -14.80 -17.34 10.24
N LEU A 289 -13.55 -17.75 10.45
CA LEU A 289 -12.96 -17.77 11.78
C LEU A 289 -12.81 -16.35 12.37
N ARG A 290 -12.43 -15.35 11.56
CA ARG A 290 -12.25 -13.95 11.99
C ARG A 290 -13.55 -13.19 12.31
N ARG A 291 -14.68 -13.57 11.72
CA ARG A 291 -15.95 -12.82 11.83
C ARG A 291 -16.64 -12.89 13.20
N THR A 292 -16.21 -13.80 14.08
CA THR A 292 -16.79 -13.92 15.42
C THR A 292 -15.67 -13.94 16.47
N PRO A 293 -15.51 -12.89 17.29
CA PRO A 293 -16.32 -11.67 17.35
C PRO A 293 -16.07 -10.72 16.16
N PRO A 294 -17.02 -9.83 15.84
CA PRO A 294 -16.83 -8.83 14.79
C PRO A 294 -15.69 -7.85 15.14
N PRO A 295 -14.98 -7.31 14.12
CA PRO A 295 -13.87 -6.39 14.34
C PRO A 295 -14.34 -5.11 15.03
N SER A 296 -13.72 -4.79 16.17
CA SER A 296 -14.09 -3.64 17.00
C SER A 296 -13.21 -2.41 16.75
N ALA A 297 -11.96 -2.62 16.33
CA ALA A 297 -11.03 -1.55 16.02
C ALA A 297 -11.16 -1.08 14.56
N ALA A 298 -11.05 0.24 14.33
CA ALA A 298 -11.08 0.81 12.98
C ALA A 298 -9.94 0.24 12.10
N LEU A 299 -8.73 0.14 12.65
CA LEU A 299 -7.56 -0.40 11.94
C LEU A 299 -7.72 -1.89 11.58
N GLU A 300 -8.39 -2.66 12.43
CA GLU A 300 -8.71 -4.07 12.19
C GLU A 300 -9.73 -4.19 11.05
N ARG A 301 -10.77 -3.35 11.04
CA ARG A 301 -11.78 -3.31 9.95
C ARG A 301 -11.16 -2.96 8.61
N THR A 302 -10.27 -1.97 8.56
CA THR A 302 -9.60 -1.57 7.31
C THR A 302 -8.70 -2.69 6.79
N GLU A 303 -7.97 -3.36 7.66
CA GLU A 303 -7.13 -4.51 7.29
C GLU A 303 -8.00 -5.67 6.76
N TYR A 304 -9.07 -6.04 7.46
CA TYR A 304 -9.95 -7.12 6.99
C TYR A 304 -10.70 -6.76 5.71
N ALA A 305 -11.11 -5.50 5.53
CA ALA A 305 -11.68 -5.04 4.28
C ALA A 305 -10.67 -5.12 3.12
N ARG A 306 -9.37 -4.87 3.38
CA ARG A 306 -8.30 -5.07 2.39
C ARG A 306 -8.19 -6.55 2.00
N ARG A 307 -8.10 -7.44 2.98
CA ARG A 307 -8.04 -8.90 2.74
C ARG A 307 -9.27 -9.43 1.99
N ASP A 308 -10.45 -8.90 2.28
CA ASP A 308 -11.69 -9.25 1.58
C ASP A 308 -11.66 -8.78 0.10
N LYS A 309 -11.08 -7.60 -0.19
CA LYS A 309 -10.86 -7.14 -1.56
C LYS A 309 -9.82 -7.99 -2.28
N ASP A 310 -8.83 -8.51 -1.56
CA ASP A 310 -7.80 -9.38 -2.14
C ASP A 310 -8.37 -10.69 -2.72
N MET A 311 -9.57 -11.10 -2.25
CA MET A 311 -10.28 -12.24 -2.82
C MET A 311 -10.62 -12.06 -4.31
N VAL A 312 -10.79 -10.81 -4.79
CA VAL A 312 -11.08 -10.52 -6.20
C VAL A 312 -9.91 -10.90 -7.11
N TRP A 313 -8.66 -10.79 -6.61
CA TRP A 313 -7.46 -11.15 -7.37
C TRP A 313 -7.36 -12.65 -7.68
N TYR A 314 -8.18 -13.52 -7.07
CA TYR A 314 -8.26 -14.93 -7.46
C TYR A 314 -8.85 -15.16 -8.84
N LEU A 315 -9.57 -14.18 -9.41
CA LEU A 315 -10.02 -14.23 -10.80
C LEU A 315 -8.85 -14.28 -11.80
N LEU A 316 -7.67 -13.82 -11.39
CA LEU A 316 -6.45 -13.78 -12.18
C LEU A 316 -5.53 -14.98 -11.90
N ARG A 317 -6.05 -16.06 -11.29
CA ARG A 317 -5.25 -17.22 -10.86
C ARG A 317 -5.74 -18.55 -11.45
N GLY A 318 -4.77 -19.36 -11.88
CA GLY A 318 -4.93 -20.75 -12.30
C GLY A 318 -6.12 -20.97 -13.26
N SER A 319 -6.92 -21.99 -12.99
CA SER A 319 -8.02 -22.39 -13.88
C SER A 319 -9.09 -21.30 -14.08
N ILE A 320 -9.30 -20.41 -13.11
CA ILE A 320 -10.29 -19.32 -13.22
C ILE A 320 -9.82 -18.28 -14.25
N TRP A 321 -8.53 -17.97 -14.23
CA TRP A 321 -7.91 -17.09 -15.21
C TRP A 321 -8.03 -17.66 -16.62
N GLU A 322 -7.60 -18.91 -16.82
CA GLU A 322 -7.58 -19.54 -18.14
C GLU A 322 -8.98 -19.74 -18.73
N SER A 323 -9.97 -20.15 -17.91
CA SER A 323 -11.31 -20.49 -18.40
C SER A 323 -12.26 -19.30 -18.51
N TYR A 324 -12.15 -18.31 -17.64
CA TYR A 324 -13.15 -17.24 -17.52
C TYR A 324 -12.59 -15.86 -17.79
N THR A 325 -11.52 -15.47 -17.09
CA THR A 325 -11.07 -14.07 -17.09
C THR A 325 -10.25 -13.72 -18.33
N LYS A 326 -9.31 -14.59 -18.74
CA LYS A 326 -8.46 -14.41 -19.93
C LYS A 326 -9.26 -14.27 -21.24
N PRO A 327 -10.19 -15.18 -21.60
CA PRO A 327 -10.92 -15.06 -22.87
C PRO A 327 -11.82 -13.81 -22.90
N LYS A 328 -12.39 -13.41 -21.76
CA LYS A 328 -13.16 -12.16 -21.64
C LYS A 328 -12.28 -10.93 -21.80
N LEU A 329 -11.08 -10.96 -21.22
CA LEU A 329 -10.11 -9.87 -21.35
C LEU A 329 -9.60 -9.75 -22.78
N GLU A 330 -9.27 -10.86 -23.44
CA GLU A 330 -8.85 -10.87 -24.85
C GLU A 330 -9.99 -10.39 -25.78
N SER A 331 -11.23 -10.79 -25.51
CA SER A 331 -12.41 -10.28 -26.22
C SER A 331 -12.62 -8.77 -26.01
N PHE A 332 -12.37 -8.29 -24.79
CA PHE A 332 -12.42 -6.87 -24.48
C PHE A 332 -11.29 -6.10 -25.18
N VAL A 333 -10.07 -6.60 -25.15
CA VAL A 333 -8.90 -6.00 -25.80
C VAL A 333 -9.10 -5.89 -27.30
N THR A 334 -9.58 -6.96 -27.94
CA THR A 334 -9.87 -6.95 -29.39
C THR A 334 -10.95 -5.93 -29.74
N ARG A 335 -12.04 -5.85 -28.96
CA ARG A 335 -13.10 -4.84 -29.13
C ARG A 335 -12.60 -3.41 -28.91
N THR A 336 -11.78 -3.19 -27.90
CA THR A 336 -11.24 -1.88 -27.51
C THR A 336 -10.13 -1.41 -28.46
N SER A 337 -9.40 -2.34 -29.08
CA SER A 337 -8.34 -2.02 -30.07
C SER A 337 -8.86 -1.35 -31.35
N GLN A 338 -10.16 -1.48 -31.64
CA GLN A 338 -10.81 -0.90 -32.81
C GLN A 338 -11.22 0.57 -32.63
N ALA A 339 -11.19 1.11 -31.41
CA ALA A 339 -11.58 2.48 -31.12
C ALA A 339 -10.35 3.41 -30.99
N PRO A 340 -10.33 4.60 -31.64
CA PRO A 340 -9.26 5.58 -31.46
C PRO A 340 -9.21 6.03 -29.99
N LEU A 341 -8.00 6.27 -29.46
CA LEU A 341 -7.67 6.52 -28.04
C LEU A 341 -7.75 5.29 -27.12
N LEU A 342 -8.85 4.53 -27.19
CA LEU A 342 -9.02 3.30 -26.41
C LEU A 342 -8.06 2.18 -26.84
N GLY A 343 -7.60 2.20 -28.09
CA GLY A 343 -6.59 1.27 -28.60
C GLY A 343 -5.27 1.29 -27.83
N LEU A 344 -4.87 2.41 -27.21
CA LEU A 344 -3.68 2.48 -26.37
C LEU A 344 -3.83 1.63 -25.11
N PHE A 345 -5.00 1.69 -24.47
CA PHE A 345 -5.31 0.87 -23.30
C PHE A 345 -5.39 -0.61 -23.68
N GLY A 346 -6.02 -0.93 -24.81
CA GLY A 346 -6.06 -2.30 -25.34
C GLY A 346 -4.66 -2.87 -25.62
N ALA A 347 -3.77 -2.08 -26.23
CA ALA A 347 -2.39 -2.46 -26.49
C ALA A 347 -1.62 -2.72 -25.18
N LEU A 348 -1.74 -1.83 -24.19
CA LEU A 348 -1.10 -2.02 -22.89
C LEU A 348 -1.58 -3.32 -22.24
N VAL A 349 -2.89 -3.54 -22.12
CA VAL A 349 -3.44 -4.77 -21.51
C VAL A 349 -2.97 -6.03 -22.25
N LYS A 350 -2.86 -5.98 -23.59
CA LYS A 350 -2.33 -7.09 -24.38
C LYS A 350 -0.89 -7.45 -23.99
N ASP A 351 -0.07 -6.46 -23.69
CA ASP A 351 1.32 -6.66 -23.27
C ASP A 351 1.41 -7.22 -21.84
N TRP A 352 0.43 -6.94 -20.97
CA TRP A 352 0.37 -7.46 -19.60
C TRP A 352 -0.08 -8.93 -19.49
N ILE A 353 -0.93 -9.42 -20.41
CA ILE A 353 -1.45 -10.81 -20.36
C ILE A 353 -0.31 -11.84 -20.32
N PRO A 354 0.73 -11.79 -21.19
CA PRO A 354 1.87 -12.70 -21.13
C PRO A 354 2.65 -12.63 -19.82
N LEU A 355 2.73 -11.46 -19.17
CA LEU A 355 3.43 -11.31 -17.89
C LEU A 355 2.70 -12.08 -16.78
N ILE A 356 1.37 -11.99 -16.74
CA ILE A 356 0.53 -12.72 -15.77
C ILE A 356 0.68 -14.23 -15.94
N ASP A 357 0.72 -14.72 -17.19
CA ASP A 357 0.90 -16.15 -17.49
C ASP A 357 2.32 -16.66 -17.13
N THR A 358 3.31 -15.78 -17.21
CA THR A 358 4.73 -16.16 -17.11
C THR A 358 5.24 -16.24 -15.67
N TYR A 359 4.85 -15.28 -14.82
CA TYR A 359 5.40 -15.10 -13.49
C TYR A 359 4.42 -15.48 -12.39
N TYR A 360 4.89 -16.30 -11.46
CA TYR A 360 4.17 -16.66 -10.24
C TYR A 360 3.84 -15.43 -9.39
N TYR A 361 4.70 -14.42 -9.34
CA TYR A 361 4.48 -13.19 -8.59
C TYR A 361 3.07 -12.57 -8.78
N TYR A 362 2.58 -12.50 -10.03
CA TYR A 362 1.25 -11.93 -10.30
C TYR A 362 0.09 -12.84 -9.86
N THR A 363 0.36 -14.13 -9.71
CA THR A 363 -0.63 -15.13 -9.30
C THR A 363 -0.47 -15.59 -7.84
N ALA A 364 0.54 -15.09 -7.12
CA ALA A 364 0.80 -15.41 -5.73
C ALA A 364 -0.28 -14.82 -4.81
N PRO A 365 -0.77 -15.57 -3.80
CA PRO A 365 -1.91 -15.17 -2.99
C PRO A 365 -1.67 -14.12 -1.91
#